data_AF-Q7PAM1-F1
#
_entry.id   AF-Q7PAM1-F1
#
_cell.length_a   1.000
_cell.length_b   1.000
_cell.length_c   1.000
_cell.angle_alpha   90.00
_cell.angle_beta   90.00
_cell.angle_gamma   90.00
#
_symmetry.space_group_name_H-M   'P 1'
#
loop_
_entity.id
_entity.type
_entity.pdbx_description
1 polymer ?
#
loop_
_entity_poly.entity_id
_entity_poly.type
_entity_poly.pdbx_seq_one_letter_code
_entity_poly.pdbx_strand_id
1 'polypeptide(L)'
;MIFNSTGKEKFIFSEPTKLKVVQKEFKTENGYKCGIVLEETIEASLTLRLNNKRIVKIKEFRSMIVPDTTEDTGETFDISLILKYSDGANMPKADPAFLKIHYGRDGKLNKLSLPNPPIIFHNQWYPALTVYKGE
;
A
#
# COMPACT_ATOMS: atom_id res chain seq x y z
N MET A 1 14.11 -11.99 2.34
CA MET A 1 13.99 -12.10 3.81
C MET A 1 12.52 -11.95 4.15
N ILE A 2 11.87 -13.00 4.66
CA ILE A 2 10.45 -12.96 5.05
C ILE A 2 10.39 -12.43 6.48
N PHE A 3 9.74 -11.28 6.68
CA PHE A 3 9.51 -10.72 8.01
C PHE A 3 8.19 -11.27 8.57
N ASN A 4 8.26 -12.43 9.22
CA ASN A 4 7.18 -12.87 10.08
C ASN A 4 7.31 -12.13 11.41
N SER A 5 6.37 -11.23 11.70
CA SER A 5 6.23 -10.60 13.02
C SER A 5 6.14 -11.69 14.08
N THR A 6 7.08 -11.68 15.03
CA THR A 6 7.15 -12.71 16.09
C THR A 6 6.43 -12.27 17.38
N GLY A 7 5.77 -11.11 17.36
CA GLY A 7 5.12 -10.53 18.53
C GLY A 7 6.09 -9.97 19.58
N LYS A 8 7.39 -9.92 19.27
CA LYS A 8 8.44 -9.34 20.13
C LYS A 8 8.76 -7.88 19.82
N GLU A 9 8.18 -7.32 18.76
CA GLU A 9 8.34 -5.91 18.44
C GLU A 9 7.59 -5.04 19.47
N LYS A 10 8.29 -4.07 20.08
CA LYS A 10 7.64 -3.02 20.88
C LYS A 10 7.18 -1.91 19.94
N PHE A 11 5.90 -1.58 20.02
CA PHE A 11 5.28 -0.52 19.25
C PHE A 11 4.76 0.56 20.18
N ILE A 12 5.00 1.83 19.84
CA ILE A 12 4.45 2.98 20.55
C ILE A 12 3.55 3.71 19.56
N PHE A 13 2.27 3.84 19.91
CA PHE A 13 1.20 4.28 19.01
C PHE A 13 0.55 5.57 19.51
N SER A 14 0.18 6.43 18.57
CA SER A 14 -0.81 7.48 18.76
C SER A 14 -1.99 7.23 17.82
N GLU A 15 -3.18 7.68 18.18
CA GLU A 15 -4.34 7.64 17.29
C GLU A 15 -4.11 8.49 16.02
N PRO A 16 -4.64 8.08 14.86
CA PRO A 16 -4.56 8.87 13.63
C PRO A 16 -5.29 10.22 13.79
N THR A 17 -4.69 11.30 13.30
CA THR A 17 -5.10 12.66 13.69
C THR A 17 -5.88 13.39 12.59
N LYS A 18 -5.66 13.07 11.30
CA LYS A 18 -6.39 13.67 10.18
C LYS A 18 -6.61 12.68 9.04
N LEU A 19 -7.79 12.77 8.43
CA LEU A 19 -8.22 11.97 7.28
C LEU A 19 -8.51 12.90 6.10
N LYS A 20 -7.83 12.70 4.97
CA LYS A 20 -8.20 13.32 3.69
C LYS A 20 -8.66 12.23 2.73
N VAL A 21 -9.94 12.22 2.40
CA VAL A 21 -10.54 11.26 1.47
C VAL A 21 -10.61 11.88 0.07
N VAL A 22 -10.14 11.14 -0.93
CA VAL A 22 -10.21 11.53 -2.34
C VAL A 22 -10.77 10.37 -3.14
N GLN A 23 -11.84 10.64 -3.89
CA GLN A 23 -12.37 9.71 -4.87
C GLN A 23 -11.62 9.91 -6.20
N LYS A 24 -11.10 8.82 -6.79
CA LYS A 24 -10.35 8.87 -8.04
C LYS A 24 -10.87 7.82 -9.01
N GLU A 25 -10.96 8.17 -10.29
CA GLU A 25 -11.11 7.17 -11.35
C GLU A 25 -9.81 6.36 -11.44
N PHE A 26 -9.96 5.05 -11.41
CA PHE A 26 -8.87 4.11 -11.60
C PHE A 26 -8.87 3.68 -13.05
N LYS A 27 -7.76 3.97 -13.74
CA LYS A 27 -7.57 3.63 -15.15
C LYS A 27 -6.23 2.94 -15.34
N THR A 28 -6.19 2.01 -16.28
CA THR A 28 -4.95 1.44 -16.82
C THR A 28 -4.18 2.48 -17.64
N GLU A 29 -2.93 2.18 -17.99
CA GLU A 29 -2.10 3.04 -18.84
C GLU A 29 -2.70 3.29 -20.23
N ASN A 30 -3.46 2.33 -20.77
CA ASN A 30 -4.17 2.47 -22.05
C ASN A 30 -5.53 3.21 -21.92
N GLY A 31 -5.87 3.71 -20.74
CA GLY A 31 -7.04 4.57 -20.51
C GLY A 31 -8.36 3.84 -20.21
N TYR A 32 -8.34 2.50 -20.10
CA TYR A 32 -9.52 1.73 -19.70
C TYR A 32 -9.93 2.07 -18.26
N LYS A 33 -11.23 2.28 -18.03
CA LYS A 33 -11.78 2.64 -16.71
C LYS A 33 -12.07 1.38 -15.91
N CYS A 34 -11.23 1.11 -14.92
CA CYS A 34 -11.39 -0.02 -14.02
C CYS A 34 -12.47 0.23 -12.95
N GLY A 35 -12.72 1.49 -12.62
CA GLY A 35 -13.74 1.87 -11.64
C GLY A 35 -13.34 3.07 -10.82
N ILE A 36 -13.91 3.18 -9.62
CA ILE A 36 -13.68 4.27 -8.68
C ILE A 36 -12.98 3.72 -7.46
N VAL A 37 -11.91 4.38 -7.03
CA VAL A 37 -11.17 4.08 -5.81
C VAL A 37 -11.37 5.21 -4.80
N LEU A 38 -11.58 4.82 -3.55
CA LEU A 38 -11.51 5.74 -2.41
C LEU A 38 -10.10 5.65 -1.83
N GLU A 39 -9.36 6.75 -1.92
CA GLU A 39 -8.03 6.89 -1.32
C GLU A 39 -8.15 7.80 -0.10
N GLU A 40 -7.73 7.30 1.05
CA GLU A 40 -7.63 8.06 2.29
C GLU A 40 -6.16 8.28 2.62
N THR A 41 -5.76 9.54 2.76
CA THR A 41 -4.48 9.90 3.36
C THR A 41 -4.67 10.07 4.86
N ILE A 42 -3.89 9.31 5.64
CA ILE A 42 -4.00 9.22 7.09
C ILE A 42 -2.70 9.76 7.70
N GLU A 43 -2.80 10.89 8.41
CA GLU A 43 -1.70 11.39 9.25
C GLU A 43 -1.59 10.51 10.51
N ALA A 44 -0.39 10.02 10.80
CA ALA A 44 -0.12 9.14 11.93
C ALA A 44 1.22 9.51 12.58
N SER A 45 1.41 9.19 13.86
CA SER A 45 2.73 9.25 14.51
C SER A 45 3.13 7.86 14.99
N LEU A 46 3.29 6.95 14.04
CA LEU A 46 3.58 5.55 14.31
C LEU A 46 5.10 5.33 14.38
N THR A 47 5.60 4.77 15.47
CA THR A 47 7.02 4.39 15.59
C THR A 47 7.15 2.88 15.70
N LEU A 48 7.87 2.29 14.75
CA LEU A 48 8.11 0.86 14.64
C LEU A 48 9.58 0.56 14.90
N ARG A 49 9.84 -0.53 15.63
CA ARG A 49 11.20 -1.05 15.79
C ARG A 49 11.32 -2.39 15.09
N LEU A 50 11.89 -2.39 13.89
CA LEU A 50 12.12 -3.58 13.08
C LEU A 50 13.40 -4.30 13.53
N ASN A 51 13.33 -5.62 13.71
CA ASN A 51 14.44 -6.49 14.15
C ASN A 51 15.18 -6.00 15.40
N ASN A 52 14.49 -5.31 16.32
CA ASN A 52 15.08 -4.69 17.51
C ASN A 52 16.24 -3.71 17.24
N LYS A 53 16.45 -3.26 16.00
CA LYS A 53 17.57 -2.37 15.64
C LYS A 53 17.12 -1.14 14.88
N ARG A 54 16.27 -1.31 13.87
CA ARG A 54 15.87 -0.22 12.99
C ARG A 54 14.61 0.45 13.51
N ILE A 55 14.68 1.76 13.73
CA ILE A 55 13.50 2.55 14.08
C ILE A 55 12.96 3.18 12.81
N VAL A 56 11.69 2.89 12.50
CA VAL A 56 10.96 3.48 11.38
C VAL A 56 9.86 4.36 11.95
N LYS A 57 9.77 5.60 11.50
CA LYS A 57 8.71 6.53 11.87
C LYS A 57 7.81 6.73 10.68
N ILE A 58 6.53 6.44 10.87
CA ILE A 58 5.48 6.61 9.88
C ILE A 58 4.71 7.88 10.25
N LYS A 59 4.80 8.88 9.40
CA LYS A 59 4.12 10.18 9.55
C LYS A 59 2.78 10.25 8.83
N GLU A 60 2.69 9.52 7.73
CA GLU A 60 1.53 9.49 6.86
C GLU A 60 1.52 8.14 6.13
N PHE A 61 0.33 7.60 5.90
CA PHE A 61 0.15 6.50 4.96
C PHE A 61 -1.16 6.68 4.17
N ARG A 62 -1.31 5.89 3.10
CA ARG A 62 -2.53 5.85 2.30
C ARG A 62 -3.26 4.54 2.54
N SER A 63 -4.55 4.63 2.80
CA SER A 63 -5.50 3.51 2.72
C SER A 63 -6.27 3.62 1.42
N MET A 64 -6.51 2.51 0.74
CA MET A 64 -7.30 2.50 -0.49
C MET A 64 -8.27 1.35 -0.48
N ILE A 65 -9.51 1.65 -0.85
CA ILE A 65 -10.53 0.65 -1.15
C ILE A 65 -10.58 0.51 -2.66
N VAL A 66 -10.09 -0.63 -3.15
CA VAL A 66 -10.07 -0.98 -4.57
C VAL A 66 -11.25 -1.90 -4.88
N PRO A 67 -11.84 -1.82 -6.08
CA PRO A 67 -12.95 -2.69 -6.43
C PRO A 67 -12.50 -4.15 -6.52
N ASP A 68 -13.29 -5.07 -5.97
CA ASP A 68 -13.05 -6.51 -6.15
C ASP A 68 -13.36 -6.99 -7.57
N THR A 69 -14.18 -6.23 -8.29
CA THR A 69 -14.59 -6.51 -9.68
C THR A 69 -14.63 -5.24 -10.51
N THR A 70 -14.15 -5.32 -11.75
CA THR A 70 -14.24 -4.27 -12.78
C THR A 70 -15.12 -4.75 -13.93
N GLU A 71 -15.32 -3.94 -14.98
CA GLU A 71 -15.95 -4.47 -16.20
C GLU A 71 -15.08 -5.58 -16.81
N ASP A 72 -15.74 -6.55 -17.45
CA ASP A 72 -15.10 -7.65 -18.16
C ASP A 72 -14.45 -7.10 -19.43
N THR A 73 -13.12 -7.16 -19.47
CA THR A 73 -12.35 -6.69 -20.63
C THR A 73 -11.97 -7.81 -21.59
N GLY A 74 -12.27 -9.07 -21.23
CA GLY A 74 -11.73 -10.25 -21.90
C GLY A 74 -10.21 -10.45 -21.72
N GLU A 75 -9.53 -9.53 -21.03
CA GLU A 75 -8.07 -9.49 -20.87
C GLU A 75 -7.67 -9.36 -19.41
N THR A 76 -6.46 -9.82 -19.08
CA THR A 76 -5.86 -9.55 -17.77
C THR A 76 -5.18 -8.20 -17.81
N PHE A 77 -5.32 -7.41 -16.75
CA PHE A 77 -4.62 -6.13 -16.62
C PHE A 77 -4.14 -5.90 -15.19
N ASP A 78 -3.13 -5.05 -15.05
CA ASP A 78 -2.65 -4.60 -13.74
C ASP A 78 -2.74 -3.09 -13.59
N ILE A 79 -2.92 -2.66 -12.35
CA ILE A 79 -2.84 -1.26 -11.94
C ILE A 79 -1.67 -1.13 -10.98
N SER A 80 -0.77 -0.21 -11.30
CA SER A 80 0.46 0.03 -10.55
C SER A 80 0.36 1.31 -9.74
N LEU A 81 0.52 1.17 -8.42
CA LEU A 81 0.48 2.28 -7.48
C LEU A 81 1.87 2.52 -6.89
N ILE A 82 2.43 3.68 -7.14
CA ILE A 82 3.75 4.07 -6.60
C ILE A 82 3.66 4.11 -5.07
N LEU A 83 4.58 3.42 -4.40
CA LEU A 83 4.70 3.44 -2.94
C LEU A 83 5.25 4.78 -2.44
N LYS A 84 5.02 5.07 -1.16
CA LYS A 84 5.61 6.23 -0.47
C LYS A 84 6.63 5.74 0.56
N TYR A 85 7.61 6.57 0.86
CA TYR A 85 8.48 6.34 2.01
C TYR A 85 7.71 6.54 3.32
N SER A 86 8.23 5.98 4.41
CA SER A 86 7.56 6.01 5.72
C SER A 86 7.34 7.44 6.24
N ASP A 87 8.21 8.38 5.86
CA ASP A 87 8.06 9.78 6.23
C ASP A 87 7.00 10.55 5.40
N GLY A 88 6.34 9.88 4.46
CA GLY A 88 5.33 10.43 3.56
C GLY A 88 5.88 10.96 2.23
N ALA A 89 7.21 10.94 2.02
CA ALA A 89 7.83 11.41 0.79
C ALA A 89 7.49 10.50 -0.40
N ASN A 90 7.39 11.11 -1.58
CA ASN A 90 7.19 10.39 -2.83
C ASN A 90 8.50 9.71 -3.26
N MET A 91 8.38 8.51 -3.83
CA MET A 91 9.52 7.82 -4.45
C MET A 91 10.00 8.55 -5.71
N PRO A 92 11.31 8.44 -6.05
CA PRO A 92 11.86 9.03 -7.26
C PRO A 92 11.23 8.40 -8.52
N LYS A 93 10.91 9.24 -9.52
CA LYS A 93 10.32 8.77 -10.79
C LYS A 93 11.22 7.84 -11.59
N ALA A 94 12.54 7.91 -11.40
CA ALA A 94 13.51 7.09 -12.12
C ALA A 94 13.54 5.63 -11.65
N ASP A 95 13.11 5.36 -10.42
CA ASP A 95 13.20 4.03 -9.79
C ASP A 95 12.10 3.84 -8.72
N PRO A 96 10.82 3.90 -9.10
CA PRO A 96 9.72 3.71 -8.17
C PRO A 96 9.51 2.23 -7.81
N ALA A 97 9.10 1.99 -6.57
CA ALA A 97 8.48 0.74 -6.17
C ALA A 97 6.95 0.82 -6.28
N PHE A 98 6.31 -0.29 -6.62
CA PHE A 98 4.86 -0.33 -6.85
C PHE A 98 4.17 -1.39 -6.00
N LEU A 99 2.97 -1.06 -5.52
CA LEU A 99 1.92 -2.04 -5.28
C LEU A 99 1.22 -2.29 -6.62
N LYS A 100 1.26 -3.53 -7.12
CA LYS A 100 0.48 -3.92 -8.30
C LYS A 100 -0.77 -4.69 -7.90
N ILE A 101 -1.88 -4.30 -8.52
CA ILE A 101 -3.21 -4.88 -8.33
C ILE A 101 -3.56 -5.60 -9.64
N HIS A 102 -3.70 -6.92 -9.59
CA HIS A 102 -3.88 -7.77 -10.78
C HIS A 102 -5.33 -8.20 -10.90
N TYR A 103 -5.95 -7.90 -12.04
CA TYR A 103 -7.29 -8.34 -12.38
C TYR A 103 -7.25 -9.46 -13.44
N GLY A 104 -8.10 -10.46 -13.26
CA GLY A 104 -8.30 -11.55 -14.20
C GLY A 104 -9.09 -11.10 -15.43
N ARG A 105 -9.18 -12.00 -16.42
CA ARG A 105 -9.98 -11.75 -17.65
C ARG A 105 -11.44 -11.47 -17.35
N ASP A 106 -11.97 -12.07 -16.30
CA ASP A 106 -13.34 -11.89 -15.82
C ASP A 106 -13.56 -10.60 -15.02
N GLY A 107 -12.59 -9.67 -15.04
CA GLY A 107 -12.62 -8.42 -14.29
C GLY A 107 -12.46 -8.60 -12.78
N LYS A 108 -12.20 -9.80 -12.26
CA LYS A 108 -12.07 -10.03 -10.82
C LYS A 108 -10.66 -9.79 -10.31
N LEU A 109 -10.54 -9.22 -9.12
CA LEU A 109 -9.27 -9.10 -8.41
C LEU A 109 -8.69 -10.50 -8.16
N ASN A 110 -7.52 -10.75 -8.72
CA ASN A 110 -6.83 -12.03 -8.62
C ASN A 110 -5.72 -11.99 -7.57
N LYS A 111 -4.91 -10.92 -7.57
CA LYS A 111 -3.73 -10.84 -6.72
C LYS A 111 -3.29 -9.41 -6.43
N LEU A 112 -2.70 -9.21 -5.25
CA LEU A 112 -1.87 -8.06 -4.92
C LEU A 112 -0.39 -8.46 -4.89
N SER A 113 0.50 -7.63 -5.42
CA SER A 113 1.94 -7.89 -5.38
C SER A 113 2.76 -6.66 -4.99
N LEU A 114 3.77 -6.89 -4.15
CA LEU A 114 4.76 -5.91 -3.71
C LEU A 114 6.17 -6.38 -4.11
N PRO A 115 7.18 -5.49 -4.16
CA PRO A 115 8.55 -5.86 -4.53
C PRO A 115 9.19 -6.86 -3.56
N ASN A 116 8.81 -6.80 -2.28
CA ASN A 116 9.25 -7.70 -1.24
C ASN A 116 8.05 -8.14 -0.37
N PRO A 117 8.16 -9.28 0.34
CA PRO A 117 7.11 -9.74 1.25
C PRO A 117 6.69 -8.63 2.23
N PRO A 118 5.37 -8.37 2.37
CA PRO A 118 4.92 -7.31 3.25
C PRO A 118 5.09 -7.68 4.72
N ILE A 119 5.32 -6.65 5.54
CA ILE A 119 5.14 -6.68 6.98
C ILE A 119 3.68 -6.30 7.22
N ILE A 120 2.90 -7.24 7.75
CA ILE A 120 1.48 -7.09 8.05
C ILE A 120 1.30 -7.07 9.56
N PHE A 121 0.49 -6.12 10.05
CA PHE A 121 0.15 -5.98 11.46
C PHE A 121 -1.18 -6.68 11.76
N HIS A 122 -1.33 -7.16 13.00
CA HIS A 122 -2.62 -7.73 13.45
C HIS A 122 -3.73 -6.69 13.54
N ASN A 123 -3.38 -5.45 13.89
CA ASN A 123 -4.33 -4.34 13.89
C ASN A 123 -4.50 -3.82 12.45
N GLN A 124 -5.71 -3.97 11.92
CA GLN A 124 -6.07 -3.60 10.55
C GLN A 124 -6.02 -2.09 10.28
N TRP A 125 -5.95 -1.25 11.33
CA TRP A 125 -5.75 0.19 11.19
C TRP A 125 -4.32 0.58 10.78
N TYR A 126 -3.37 -0.35 10.78
CA TYR A 126 -1.98 -0.07 10.41
C TYR A 126 -1.68 -0.43 8.95
N PRO A 127 -0.85 0.37 8.26
CA PRO A 127 -0.51 0.12 6.87
C PRO A 127 0.31 -1.16 6.72
N ALA A 128 0.12 -1.87 5.62
CA ALA A 128 1.10 -2.85 5.17
C ALA A 128 2.40 -2.13 4.77
N LEU A 129 3.55 -2.67 5.17
CA LEU A 129 4.86 -2.11 4.83
C LEU A 129 5.65 -3.11 4.00
N THR A 130 6.58 -2.61 3.19
CA THR A 130 7.57 -3.46 2.52
C THR A 130 8.91 -2.75 2.57
N VAL A 131 9.99 -3.52 2.65
CA VAL A 131 11.34 -2.96 2.60
C VAL A 131 11.75 -2.90 1.14
N TYR A 132 12.20 -1.75 0.64
CA TYR A 132 12.69 -1.60 -0.73
C TYR A 132 14.06 -0.94 -0.71
N LYS A 133 15.06 -1.61 -1.30
CA LYS A 133 16.47 -1.13 -1.36
C LYS A 133 17.05 -0.70 -0.01
N GLY A 134 16.64 -1.39 1.04
CA GLY A 134 17.09 -1.12 2.41
C GLY A 134 16.34 0.01 3.09
N GLU A 135 15.27 0.54 2.51
CA GLU A 135 14.32 1.49 3.13
C GLU A 135 13.05 0.78 3.57
#